data_AF-A0A226DST9-F1
#
_entry.id   AF-A0A226DST9-F1
#
_cell.length_a   1.000
_cell.length_b   1.000
_cell.length_c   1.000
_cell.angle_alpha   90.00
_cell.angle_beta   90.00
_cell.angle_gamma   90.00
#
_symmetry.space_group_name_H-M   'P 1'
#
loop_
_entity.id
_entity.type
_entity.pdbx_description
1 polymer ?
#
loop_
_entity_poly.entity_id
_entity_poly.type
_entity_poly.pdbx_seq_one_letter_code
_entity_poly.pdbx_strand_id
1 'polypeptide(L)'
;MYQTTFLPILKLHQKICQTLKCFPFEFDIRTERLKKTGSIRHRKMFQFQCIVSALFLPAMLINLFFGRFTTAERYQGVAFFFMYLLAGAIRWNFKVDNVAIQVINGFLDFEDDLIQRQSKPTTLTKIMSKFIWLVELSCPMVALLQLALLLYIPCMPPFILSMSPNCKSASAGIFDLGIHIFESWTLLHTVYSAASLLLHIFFAGIVCLLTYLEILEREIQATSDVSPCIRTYRRIQILEQSFNAALMGRVVPALMLCAPSIQIIGMYVCINLREEIPMPGFLIFPLMGLDCGVCNVMVITMASWIHNVSIKVLSALNRRAGQMQKIDRGISRRQVSSSYALKVKFGSNFMDRGTPLVIQNFCLTQTMSLILIQRR
;
A
#
# COMPACT_ATOMS: atom_id res chain seq x y z
N MET A 1 -17.35 -9.77 -1.82
CA MET A 1 -16.37 -9.09 -2.71
C MET A 1 -14.94 -9.37 -2.33
N TYR A 2 -14.53 -9.11 -1.09
CA TYR A 2 -13.24 -9.49 -0.55
C TYR A 2 -13.04 -11.00 -0.70
N GLN A 3 -13.97 -11.83 -0.22
CA GLN A 3 -13.88 -13.29 -0.29
C GLN A 3 -13.87 -13.81 -1.73
N THR A 4 -14.64 -13.20 -2.63
CA THR A 4 -14.80 -13.69 -4.01
C THR A 4 -13.74 -13.16 -4.98
N THR A 5 -13.27 -11.92 -4.79
CA THR A 5 -12.39 -11.24 -5.75
C THR A 5 -10.96 -11.10 -5.22
N PHE A 6 -10.77 -10.63 -3.99
CA PHE A 6 -9.45 -10.29 -3.46
C PHE A 6 -8.78 -11.45 -2.72
N LEU A 7 -9.55 -12.33 -2.08
CA LEU A 7 -9.03 -13.47 -1.32
C LEU A 7 -8.26 -14.48 -2.18
N PRO A 8 -8.67 -14.83 -3.42
CA PRO A 8 -7.87 -15.71 -4.27
C PRO A 8 -6.48 -15.12 -4.58
N ILE A 9 -6.42 -13.80 -4.82
CA ILE A 9 -5.17 -13.07 -5.08
C ILE A 9 -4.30 -13.07 -3.81
N LEU A 10 -4.91 -12.80 -2.66
CA LEU A 10 -4.24 -12.84 -1.36
C LEU A 10 -3.65 -14.23 -1.06
N LYS A 11 -4.37 -15.31 -1.38
CA LYS A 11 -3.88 -16.68 -1.20
C LYS A 11 -2.66 -16.96 -2.07
N LEU A 12 -2.66 -16.49 -3.32
CA LEU A 12 -1.49 -16.61 -4.20
C LEU A 12 -0.30 -15.82 -3.65
N HIS A 13 -0.52 -14.54 -3.32
CA HIS A 13 0.50 -13.67 -2.73
C HIS A 13 1.09 -14.29 -1.44
N GLN A 14 0.25 -14.85 -0.58
CA GLN A 14 0.69 -15.51 0.65
C GLN A 14 1.55 -16.75 0.40
N LYS A 15 1.27 -17.55 -0.62
CA LYS A 15 2.14 -18.69 -0.97
C LYS A 15 3.56 -18.19 -1.30
N ILE A 16 3.68 -17.12 -2.09
CA ILE A 16 4.97 -16.51 -2.42
C ILE A 16 5.65 -16.00 -1.15
N CYS A 17 4.91 -15.25 -0.31
CA CYS A 17 5.43 -14.72 0.94
C CYS A 17 5.84 -15.80 1.95
N GLN A 18 5.16 -16.95 1.97
CA GLN A 18 5.52 -18.11 2.80
C GLN A 18 6.81 -18.77 2.31
N THR A 19 6.98 -18.91 0.99
CA THR A 19 8.24 -19.38 0.39
C THR A 19 9.40 -18.46 0.75
N LEU A 20 9.19 -17.14 0.71
CA LEU A 20 10.18 -16.13 1.08
C LEU A 20 10.34 -15.93 2.61
N LYS A 21 9.45 -16.53 3.41
CA LYS A 21 9.34 -16.36 4.87
C LYS A 21 9.21 -14.89 5.31
N CYS A 22 8.58 -14.07 4.48
CA CYS A 22 8.50 -12.63 4.65
C CYS A 22 7.14 -12.13 5.15
N PHE A 23 6.20 -13.04 5.44
CA PHE A 23 4.90 -12.69 6.01
C PHE A 23 4.50 -13.69 7.11
N PRO A 24 4.36 -13.25 8.37
CA PRO A 24 4.27 -14.16 9.53
C PRO A 24 2.86 -14.74 9.76
N PHE A 25 2.06 -14.84 8.70
CA PHE A 25 0.65 -15.17 8.76
C PHE A 25 0.30 -16.21 7.70
N GLU A 26 -0.63 -17.09 8.04
CA GLU A 26 -1.02 -18.24 7.22
C GLU A 26 -2.54 -18.29 7.09
N PHE A 27 -3.02 -18.66 5.90
CA PHE A 27 -4.44 -18.92 5.69
C PHE A 27 -4.80 -20.30 6.22
N ASP A 28 -5.74 -20.34 7.16
CA ASP A 28 -6.29 -21.58 7.69
C ASP A 28 -7.44 -22.04 6.81
N ILE A 29 -7.26 -23.20 6.15
CA ILE A 29 -8.26 -23.79 5.27
C ILE A 29 -9.52 -24.19 6.06
N ARG A 30 -9.38 -24.54 7.35
CA ARG A 30 -10.53 -25.03 8.15
C ARG A 30 -11.48 -23.91 8.56
N THR A 31 -10.93 -22.77 8.94
CA THR A 31 -11.72 -21.62 9.40
C THR A 31 -11.98 -20.62 8.27
N GLU A 32 -11.31 -20.78 7.12
CA GLU A 32 -11.25 -19.79 6.05
C GLU A 32 -10.81 -18.40 6.55
N ARG A 33 -9.95 -18.37 7.56
CA ARG A 33 -9.43 -17.14 8.16
C ARG A 33 -7.92 -17.13 8.18
N LEU A 34 -7.37 -15.92 8.24
CA LEU A 34 -5.95 -15.74 8.47
C LEU A 34 -5.63 -15.89 9.95
N LYS A 35 -4.56 -16.63 10.23
CA LYS A 35 -4.02 -16.81 11.58
C LYS A 35 -2.52 -16.57 11.61
N LYS A 36 -2.00 -16.34 12.81
CA LYS A 36 -0.56 -16.24 13.04
C LYS A 36 0.11 -17.58 12.74
N THR A 37 1.26 -17.56 12.06
CA THR A 37 2.05 -18.78 11.84
C THR A 37 2.40 -19.43 13.18
N GLY A 38 2.18 -20.75 13.25
CA GLY A 38 2.61 -21.58 14.38
C GLY A 38 4.13 -21.83 14.39
N SER A 39 4.80 -21.63 13.25
CA SER A 39 6.23 -21.89 13.11
C SER A 39 7.08 -20.80 13.77
N ILE A 40 7.75 -21.15 14.88
CA ILE A 40 8.71 -20.26 15.56
C ILE A 40 9.85 -19.88 14.62
N ARG A 41 10.31 -20.79 13.76
CA ARG A 41 11.39 -20.54 12.79
C ARG A 41 10.98 -19.49 11.76
N HIS A 42 9.75 -19.56 11.23
CA HIS A 42 9.23 -18.57 10.30
C HIS A 42 9.16 -17.19 10.97
N ARG A 43 8.65 -17.12 12.19
CA ARG A 43 8.57 -15.87 12.95
C ARG A 43 9.95 -15.23 13.20
N LYS A 44 10.94 -16.03 13.62
CA LYS A 44 12.32 -15.56 13.82
C LYS A 44 12.95 -15.09 12.51
N MET A 45 12.70 -15.80 11.39
CA MET A 45 13.18 -15.38 10.07
C MET A 45 12.60 -14.03 9.64
N PHE A 46 11.28 -13.84 9.82
CA PHE A 46 10.63 -12.57 9.52
C PHE A 46 11.20 -11.42 10.36
N GLN A 47 11.41 -11.64 11.67
CA GLN A 47 12.02 -10.67 12.58
C GLN A 47 13.46 -10.33 12.16
N PHE A 48 14.25 -11.34 11.80
CA PHE A 48 15.59 -11.14 11.27
C PHE A 48 15.58 -10.26 10.01
N GLN A 49 14.72 -10.56 9.03
CA GLN A 49 14.56 -9.73 7.82
C GLN A 49 14.15 -8.28 8.14
N CYS A 50 13.30 -8.06 9.15
CA CYS A 50 12.96 -6.71 9.60
C CYS A 50 14.16 -5.97 10.21
N ILE A 51 14.99 -6.65 11.01
CA ILE A 51 16.24 -6.08 11.57
C ILE A 51 17.20 -5.74 10.44
N VAL A 52 17.41 -6.67 9.48
CA VAL A 52 18.25 -6.44 8.31
C VAL A 52 17.77 -5.20 7.55
N SER A 53 16.47 -5.08 7.27
CA SER A 53 15.90 -3.91 6.57
C SER A 53 16.12 -2.61 7.35
N ALA A 54 15.98 -2.64 8.68
CA ALA A 54 16.18 -1.48 9.54
C ALA A 54 17.65 -1.06 9.68
N LEU A 55 18.60 -1.98 9.57
CA LEU A 55 20.03 -1.67 9.51
C LEU A 55 20.45 -1.20 8.12
N PHE A 56 19.84 -1.78 7.08
CA PHE A 56 20.13 -1.47 5.69
C PHE A 56 19.78 -0.02 5.33
N LEU A 57 18.66 0.50 5.84
CA LEU A 57 18.20 1.86 5.56
C LEU A 57 19.19 2.96 6.03
N PRO A 58 19.66 2.99 7.29
CA PRO A 58 20.72 3.91 7.72
C PRO A 58 22.01 3.74 6.93
N ALA A 59 22.40 2.50 6.60
CA ALA A 59 23.61 2.27 5.80
C ALA A 59 23.49 2.89 4.40
N MET A 60 22.35 2.70 3.71
CA MET A 60 22.06 3.35 2.44
C MET A 60 22.10 4.89 2.57
N LEU A 61 21.51 5.43 3.64
CA LEU A 61 21.46 6.87 3.87
C LEU A 61 22.85 7.48 4.10
N ILE A 62 23.65 6.85 4.96
CA ILE A 62 25.05 7.24 5.23
C ILE A 62 25.85 7.19 3.93
N ASN A 63 25.71 6.11 3.16
CA ASN A 63 26.39 5.97 1.88
C ASN A 63 25.99 7.10 0.90
N LEU A 64 24.69 7.42 0.78
CA LEU A 64 24.24 8.51 -0.11
C LEU A 64 24.79 9.89 0.27
N PHE A 65 24.92 10.19 1.56
CA PHE A 65 25.41 11.50 2.01
C PHE A 65 26.94 11.64 1.98
N PHE A 66 27.66 10.60 2.40
CA PHE A 66 29.12 10.64 2.54
C PHE A 66 29.87 10.02 1.35
N GLY A 67 29.17 9.31 0.48
CA GLY A 67 29.73 8.70 -0.71
C GLY A 67 30.14 9.71 -1.77
N ARG A 68 31.26 9.41 -2.45
CA ARG A 68 31.80 10.17 -3.58
C ARG A 68 31.10 9.75 -4.87
N PHE A 69 29.84 10.15 -4.99
CA PHE A 69 28.99 9.86 -6.14
C PHE A 69 28.77 11.09 -6.99
N THR A 70 28.62 10.87 -8.30
CA THR A 70 28.11 11.87 -9.23
C THR A 70 26.67 12.25 -8.88
N THR A 71 26.20 13.40 -9.37
CA THR A 71 24.83 13.85 -9.15
C THR A 71 23.80 12.85 -9.65
N ALA A 72 24.02 12.25 -10.83
CA ALA A 72 23.13 11.24 -11.39
C ALA A 72 23.03 9.99 -10.51
N GLU A 73 24.18 9.45 -10.10
CA GLU A 73 24.25 8.30 -9.19
C GLU A 73 23.52 8.58 -7.87
N ARG A 74 23.65 9.78 -7.31
CA ARG A 74 22.90 10.17 -6.10
C ARG A 74 21.39 10.13 -6.32
N TYR A 75 20.88 10.72 -7.40
CA TYR A 75 19.43 10.70 -7.68
C TYR A 75 18.90 9.29 -7.88
N GLN A 76 19.65 8.44 -8.60
CA GLN A 76 19.29 7.03 -8.72
C GLN A 76 19.21 6.38 -7.34
N GLY A 77 20.24 6.56 -6.51
CA GLY A 77 20.29 5.92 -5.22
C GLY A 77 19.24 6.44 -4.23
N VAL A 78 18.86 7.72 -4.31
CA VAL A 78 17.78 8.29 -3.49
C VAL A 78 16.42 7.69 -3.88
N ALA A 79 16.17 7.39 -5.16
CA ALA A 79 14.94 6.70 -5.57
C ALA A 79 14.82 5.30 -4.93
N PHE A 80 15.89 4.51 -4.97
CA PHE A 80 15.95 3.21 -4.28
C PHE A 80 15.81 3.38 -2.77
N PHE A 81 16.47 4.36 -2.16
CA PHE A 81 16.33 4.64 -0.74
C PHE A 81 14.88 4.89 -0.32
N PHE A 82 14.14 5.75 -1.03
CA PHE A 82 12.73 5.98 -0.70
C PHE A 82 11.84 4.74 -0.94
N MET A 83 12.16 3.91 -1.92
CA MET A 83 11.47 2.63 -2.13
C MET A 83 11.69 1.66 -0.96
N TYR A 84 12.94 1.48 -0.53
CA TYR A 84 13.26 0.67 0.65
C TYR A 84 12.64 1.27 1.92
N LEU A 85 12.62 2.60 2.04
CA LEU A 85 12.03 3.29 3.18
C LEU A 85 10.51 3.05 3.22
N LEU A 86 9.83 3.19 2.08
CA LEU A 86 8.40 2.91 1.94
C LEU A 86 8.09 1.47 2.33
N ALA A 87 8.77 0.51 1.69
CA ALA A 87 8.50 -0.90 1.90
C ALA A 87 8.88 -1.34 3.32
N GLY A 88 10.03 -0.89 3.84
CA GLY A 88 10.47 -1.14 5.20
C GLY A 88 9.52 -0.54 6.24
N ALA A 89 9.09 0.71 6.07
CA ALA A 89 8.16 1.37 6.97
C ALA A 89 6.80 0.68 6.99
N ILE A 90 6.24 0.33 5.84
CA ILE A 90 4.96 -0.42 5.75
C ILE A 90 5.10 -1.78 6.43
N ARG A 91 6.15 -2.54 6.08
CA ARG A 91 6.40 -3.89 6.57
C ARG A 91 6.64 -3.97 8.08
N TRP A 92 7.15 -2.90 8.70
CA TRP A 92 7.71 -2.91 10.05
C TRP A 92 6.77 -3.49 11.12
N ASN A 93 6.77 -4.80 11.35
CA ASN A 93 5.90 -5.47 12.32
C ASN A 93 6.68 -6.40 13.25
N PHE A 94 7.70 -5.86 13.92
CA PHE A 94 8.62 -6.67 14.73
C PHE A 94 7.94 -7.52 15.82
N LYS A 95 6.90 -6.97 16.48
CA LYS A 95 6.10 -7.67 17.51
C LYS A 95 5.11 -8.68 16.91
N VAL A 96 4.97 -8.72 15.59
CA VAL A 96 4.02 -9.57 14.86
C VAL A 96 2.61 -9.37 15.42
N ASP A 97 2.17 -8.11 15.37
CA ASP A 97 0.84 -7.68 15.77
C ASP A 97 -0.21 -8.20 14.78
N ASN A 98 -1.38 -8.55 15.31
CA ASN A 98 -2.48 -9.17 14.56
C ASN A 98 -3.48 -8.15 13.99
N VAL A 99 -3.34 -6.85 14.30
CA VAL A 99 -4.31 -5.80 13.88
C VAL A 99 -4.61 -5.86 12.38
N ALA A 100 -3.57 -5.96 11.54
CA ALA A 100 -3.69 -6.07 10.10
C ALA A 100 -4.54 -7.27 9.64
N ILE A 101 -4.33 -8.45 10.24
CA ILE A 101 -5.14 -9.63 9.94
C ILE A 101 -6.56 -9.47 10.43
N GLN A 102 -6.75 -8.93 11.64
CA GLN A 102 -8.07 -8.75 12.21
C GLN A 102 -8.95 -7.89 11.30
N VAL A 103 -8.37 -6.91 10.61
CA VAL A 103 -9.07 -6.14 9.57
C VAL A 103 -9.51 -7.04 8.41
N ILE A 104 -8.62 -7.87 7.86
CA ILE A 104 -8.96 -8.81 6.77
C ILE A 104 -10.04 -9.80 7.20
N ASN A 105 -9.88 -10.43 8.36
CA ASN A 105 -10.89 -11.35 8.90
C ASN A 105 -12.21 -10.62 9.17
N GLY A 106 -12.18 -9.37 9.64
CA GLY A 106 -13.37 -8.54 9.80
C GLY A 106 -14.08 -8.24 8.49
N PHE A 107 -13.35 -8.04 7.39
CA PHE A 107 -13.94 -7.96 6.05
C PHE A 107 -14.60 -9.29 5.64
N LEU A 108 -13.96 -10.43 5.91
CA LEU A 108 -14.50 -11.76 5.60
C LEU A 108 -15.76 -12.06 6.43
N ASP A 109 -15.73 -11.82 7.74
CA ASP A 109 -16.86 -12.02 8.65
C ASP A 109 -18.05 -11.12 8.27
N PHE A 110 -17.77 -9.85 7.93
CA PHE A 110 -18.79 -8.92 7.48
C PHE A 110 -19.41 -9.36 6.14
N GLU A 111 -18.63 -9.98 5.26
CA GLU A 111 -19.15 -10.53 4.01
C GLU A 111 -19.96 -11.80 4.22
N ASP A 112 -19.58 -12.71 5.11
CA ASP A 112 -20.37 -13.92 5.38
C ASP A 112 -21.80 -13.57 5.85
N ASP A 113 -21.91 -12.52 6.69
CA ASP A 113 -23.20 -11.97 7.11
C ASP A 113 -23.98 -11.30 5.94
N LEU A 114 -23.26 -10.68 4.99
CA LEU A 114 -23.86 -9.99 3.84
C LEU A 114 -24.14 -10.91 2.63
N ILE A 115 -23.46 -12.05 2.50
CA ILE A 115 -23.45 -12.91 1.30
C ILE A 115 -24.81 -13.51 1.00
N GLN A 116 -25.71 -13.58 1.98
CA GLN A 116 -27.13 -13.86 1.72
C GLN A 116 -27.76 -12.86 0.72
N ARG A 117 -27.15 -11.68 0.54
CA ARG A 117 -27.55 -10.61 -0.38
C ARG A 117 -26.57 -10.58 -1.54
N GLN A 118 -26.66 -11.56 -2.45
CA GLN A 118 -25.76 -11.70 -3.60
C GLN A 118 -25.63 -10.38 -4.39
N SER A 119 -24.47 -9.74 -4.29
CA SER A 119 -24.12 -8.58 -5.13
C SER A 119 -23.10 -9.00 -6.17
N LYS A 120 -23.43 -8.74 -7.45
CA LYS A 120 -22.46 -8.85 -8.55
C LYS A 120 -21.30 -7.87 -8.27
N PRO A 121 -20.03 -8.25 -8.52
CA PRO A 121 -18.89 -7.38 -8.29
C PRO A 121 -19.03 -6.10 -9.11
N THR A 122 -18.83 -4.94 -8.45
CA THR A 122 -18.88 -3.63 -9.08
C THR A 122 -17.75 -3.46 -10.10
N THR A 123 -17.93 -2.56 -11.06
CA THR A 123 -16.88 -2.21 -12.04
C THR A 123 -15.61 -1.76 -11.33
N LEU A 124 -15.75 -1.00 -10.24
CA LEU A 124 -14.64 -0.54 -9.40
C LEU A 124 -13.82 -1.72 -8.85
N THR A 125 -14.49 -2.75 -8.33
CA THR A 125 -13.84 -3.95 -7.80
C THR A 125 -13.07 -4.73 -8.86
N LYS A 126 -13.62 -4.82 -10.08
CA LYS A 126 -12.92 -5.46 -11.21
C LYS A 126 -11.68 -4.66 -11.62
N ILE A 127 -11.77 -3.33 -11.68
CA ILE A 127 -10.64 -2.44 -12.00
C ILE A 127 -9.56 -2.59 -10.93
N MET A 128 -9.93 -2.51 -9.65
CA MET A 128 -8.99 -2.65 -8.54
C MET A 128 -8.32 -4.03 -8.53
N SER A 129 -9.06 -5.10 -8.81
CA SER A 129 -8.51 -6.45 -8.91
C SER A 129 -7.44 -6.56 -9.99
N LYS A 130 -7.69 -6.00 -11.19
CA LYS A 130 -6.69 -5.95 -12.27
C LYS A 130 -5.47 -5.11 -11.87
N PHE A 131 -5.69 -4.00 -11.19
CA PHE A 131 -4.61 -3.14 -10.70
C PHE A 131 -3.74 -3.86 -9.66
N ILE A 132 -4.34 -4.55 -8.68
CA ILE A 132 -3.61 -5.37 -7.71
C ILE A 132 -2.78 -6.43 -8.43
N TRP A 133 -3.34 -7.12 -9.43
CA TRP A 133 -2.59 -8.09 -10.24
C TRP A 133 -1.39 -7.46 -10.96
N LEU A 134 -1.55 -6.25 -11.51
CA LEU A 134 -0.47 -5.53 -12.17
C LEU A 134 0.66 -5.20 -11.18
N VAL A 135 0.34 -4.74 -9.97
CA VAL A 135 1.35 -4.43 -8.94
C VAL A 135 2.02 -5.69 -8.39
N GLU A 136 1.27 -6.78 -8.22
CA GLU A 136 1.84 -8.09 -7.85
C GLU A 136 2.86 -8.58 -8.89
N LEU A 137 2.58 -8.34 -10.18
CA LEU A 137 3.51 -8.65 -11.27
C LEU A 137 4.72 -7.70 -11.28
N SER A 138 4.56 -6.43 -10.91
CA SER A 138 5.67 -5.47 -10.87
C SER A 138 6.62 -5.73 -9.69
N CYS A 139 6.14 -6.26 -8.57
CA CYS A 139 6.96 -6.58 -7.40
C CYS A 139 8.23 -7.41 -7.70
N PRO A 140 8.15 -8.60 -8.34
CA PRO A 140 9.34 -9.36 -8.72
C PRO A 140 10.11 -8.70 -9.86
N MET A 141 9.42 -8.00 -10.78
CA MET A 141 10.06 -7.31 -11.90
C MET A 141 11.04 -6.24 -11.41
N VAL A 142 10.67 -5.46 -10.39
CA VAL A 142 11.55 -4.44 -9.81
C VAL A 142 12.81 -5.07 -9.20
N ALA A 143 12.69 -6.21 -8.50
CA ALA A 143 13.85 -6.92 -7.94
C ALA A 143 14.76 -7.53 -9.03
N LEU A 144 14.17 -8.06 -10.10
CA LEU A 144 14.93 -8.58 -11.24
C LEU A 144 15.65 -7.48 -12.02
N LEU A 145 15.00 -6.33 -12.23
CA LEU A 145 15.60 -5.15 -12.85
C LEU A 145 16.73 -4.59 -11.97
N GLN A 146 16.54 -4.56 -10.65
CA GLN A 146 17.61 -4.18 -9.71
C GLN A 146 18.80 -5.14 -9.82
N LEU A 147 18.56 -6.46 -9.87
CA LEU A 147 19.64 -7.44 -10.02
C LEU A 147 20.38 -7.23 -11.34
N ALA A 148 19.66 -7.09 -12.45
CA ALA A 148 20.27 -6.85 -13.76
C ALA A 148 21.10 -5.57 -13.78
N LEU A 149 20.59 -4.51 -13.14
CA LEU A 149 21.29 -3.24 -12.98
C LEU A 149 22.57 -3.39 -12.15
N LEU A 150 22.52 -4.13 -11.04
CA LEU A 150 23.67 -4.41 -10.20
C LEU A 150 24.73 -5.28 -10.89
N LEU A 151 24.32 -6.23 -11.72
CA LEU A 151 25.24 -7.02 -12.55
C LEU A 151 25.92 -6.16 -13.62
N TYR A 152 25.24 -5.12 -14.11
CA TYR A 152 25.79 -4.21 -15.11
C TYR A 152 26.67 -3.11 -14.49
N ILE A 153 26.26 -2.55 -13.34
CA ILE A 153 26.97 -1.51 -12.60
C ILE A 153 27.07 -1.95 -11.12
N PRO A 154 28.11 -2.71 -10.76
CA PRO A 154 28.23 -3.30 -9.42
C PRO A 154 28.43 -2.26 -8.31
N CYS A 155 28.99 -1.09 -8.66
CA CYS A 155 29.26 0.00 -7.73
C CYS A 155 28.15 1.04 -7.63
N MET A 156 26.93 0.69 -8.05
CA MET A 156 25.81 1.62 -8.04
C MET A 156 25.39 1.97 -6.59
N PRO A 157 25.23 3.26 -6.24
CA PRO A 157 24.65 3.62 -4.96
C PRO A 157 23.13 3.33 -4.93
N PRO A 158 22.57 3.02 -3.75
CA PRO A 158 23.19 3.07 -2.43
C PRO A 158 23.61 1.69 -1.92
N PHE A 159 23.87 0.75 -2.83
CA PHE A 159 24.08 -0.67 -2.56
C PHE A 159 25.43 -0.97 -1.86
N ILE A 160 25.53 -2.11 -1.18
CA ILE A 160 26.64 -2.51 -0.29
C ILE A 160 27.99 -2.40 -1.00
N LEU A 161 28.09 -2.87 -2.24
CA LEU A 161 29.36 -2.85 -2.98
C LEU A 161 29.85 -1.42 -3.23
N SER A 162 28.95 -0.45 -3.42
CA SER A 162 29.32 0.97 -3.55
C SER A 162 29.91 1.57 -2.26
N MET A 163 29.71 0.94 -1.10
CA MET A 163 30.30 1.35 0.17
C MET A 163 31.78 0.91 0.31
N SER A 164 32.25 -0.01 -0.54
CA SER A 164 33.62 -0.49 -0.52
C SER A 164 34.55 0.46 -1.28
N PRO A 165 35.69 0.88 -0.70
CA PRO A 165 36.65 1.76 -1.39
C PRO A 165 37.24 1.12 -2.64
N ASN A 166 37.26 -0.21 -2.71
CA ASN A 166 37.89 -0.99 -3.77
C ASN A 166 36.90 -1.50 -4.82
N CYS A 167 35.67 -0.97 -4.87
CA CYS A 167 34.62 -1.49 -5.76
C CYS A 167 35.05 -1.48 -7.25
N LYS A 168 35.79 -0.45 -7.69
CA LYS A 168 36.28 -0.35 -9.08
C LYS A 168 37.37 -1.36 -9.44
N SER A 169 38.11 -1.84 -8.45
CA SER A 169 39.22 -2.79 -8.62
C SER A 169 38.81 -4.25 -8.40
N ALA A 170 37.62 -4.50 -7.87
CA ALA A 170 37.12 -5.85 -7.64
C ALA A 170 36.83 -6.51 -9.00
N SER A 171 37.55 -7.59 -9.31
CA SER A 171 37.21 -8.48 -10.42
C SER A 171 35.88 -9.16 -10.09
N ALA A 172 34.93 -9.18 -11.04
CA ALA A 172 33.61 -9.80 -10.94
C ALA A 172 33.67 -11.25 -10.41
N GLY A 173 33.73 -11.36 -9.09
CA GLY A 173 33.97 -12.61 -8.39
C GLY A 173 32.65 -13.25 -7.95
N ILE A 174 32.75 -14.51 -7.53
CA ILE A 174 31.63 -15.23 -6.90
C ILE A 174 31.10 -14.47 -5.68
N PHE A 175 31.99 -13.76 -4.97
CA PHE A 175 31.64 -12.94 -3.81
C PHE A 175 30.73 -11.75 -4.17
N ASP A 176 31.07 -11.00 -5.23
CA ASP A 176 30.30 -9.83 -5.66
C ASP A 176 28.90 -10.25 -6.13
N LEU A 177 28.82 -11.34 -6.90
CA LEU A 177 27.56 -11.95 -7.31
C LEU A 177 26.71 -12.33 -6.09
N GLY A 178 27.32 -12.90 -5.05
CA GLY A 178 26.65 -13.22 -3.80
C GLY A 178 26.02 -12.01 -3.11
N ILE A 179 26.71 -10.86 -3.10
CA ILE A 179 26.19 -9.60 -2.56
C ILE A 179 24.99 -9.12 -3.38
N HIS A 180 25.09 -9.10 -4.72
CA HIS A 180 23.99 -8.64 -5.57
C HIS A 180 22.74 -9.51 -5.45
N ILE A 181 22.90 -10.83 -5.33
CA ILE A 181 21.79 -11.76 -5.06
C ILE A 181 21.17 -11.45 -3.69
N PHE A 182 21.99 -11.22 -2.67
CA PHE A 182 21.51 -10.88 -1.32
C PHE A 182 20.71 -9.57 -1.31
N GLU A 183 21.18 -8.53 -1.99
CA GLU A 183 20.49 -7.24 -2.06
C GLU A 183 19.18 -7.31 -2.81
N SER A 184 19.16 -8.04 -3.93
CA SER A 184 17.96 -8.27 -4.74
C SER A 184 16.94 -9.12 -3.99
N TRP A 185 17.40 -10.14 -3.27
CA TRP A 185 16.56 -10.94 -2.36
C TRP A 185 15.99 -10.09 -1.22
N THR A 186 16.80 -9.18 -0.67
CA THR A 186 16.38 -8.24 0.38
C THR A 186 15.29 -7.30 -0.12
N LEU A 187 15.44 -6.74 -1.33
CA LEU A 187 14.40 -5.95 -1.98
C LEU A 187 13.12 -6.78 -2.14
N LEU A 188 13.25 -7.94 -2.79
CA LEU A 188 12.13 -8.81 -3.14
C LEU A 188 11.26 -9.12 -1.93
N HIS A 189 11.86 -9.61 -0.84
CA HIS A 189 11.09 -9.96 0.35
C HIS A 189 10.49 -8.73 1.05
N THR A 190 11.14 -7.57 0.95
CA THR A 190 10.68 -6.34 1.60
C THR A 190 9.48 -5.76 0.87
N VAL A 191 9.55 -5.69 -0.46
CA VAL A 191 8.46 -5.24 -1.34
C VAL A 191 7.26 -6.17 -1.23
N TYR A 192 7.43 -7.50 -1.32
CA TYR A 192 6.30 -8.44 -1.19
C TYR A 192 5.59 -8.32 0.16
N SER A 193 6.36 -8.26 1.24
CA SER A 193 5.78 -8.10 2.58
C SER A 193 5.03 -6.77 2.73
N ALA A 194 5.55 -5.67 2.17
CA ALA A 194 4.87 -4.38 2.15
C ALA A 194 3.58 -4.41 1.30
N ALA A 195 3.64 -5.06 0.13
CA ALA A 195 2.52 -5.22 -0.79
C ALA A 195 1.33 -5.96 -0.14
N SER A 196 1.57 -6.90 0.77
CA SER A 196 0.49 -7.56 1.53
C SER A 196 -0.40 -6.56 2.29
N LEU A 197 0.20 -5.55 2.94
CA LEU A 197 -0.53 -4.56 3.73
C LEU A 197 -1.10 -3.48 2.82
N LEU A 198 -0.33 -3.05 1.83
CA LEU A 198 -0.73 -2.00 0.92
C LEU A 198 -1.87 -2.45 -0.02
N LEU A 199 -1.71 -3.57 -0.70
CA LEU A 199 -2.68 -4.03 -1.70
C LEU A 199 -3.91 -4.66 -1.05
N HIS A 200 -3.70 -5.57 -0.11
CA HIS A 200 -4.80 -6.41 0.40
C HIS A 200 -5.50 -5.86 1.64
N ILE A 201 -4.86 -4.95 2.37
CA ILE A 201 -5.54 -4.21 3.44
C ILE A 201 -5.95 -2.87 2.90
N PHE A 202 -5.01 -2.01 2.53
CA PHE A 202 -5.35 -0.62 2.19
C PHE A 202 -6.20 -0.50 0.92
N PHE A 203 -5.76 -1.03 -0.23
CA PHE A 203 -6.50 -0.83 -1.48
C PHE A 203 -7.78 -1.66 -1.54
N ALA A 204 -7.69 -2.96 -1.27
CA ALA A 204 -8.86 -3.84 -1.23
C ALA A 204 -9.88 -3.39 -0.16
N GLY A 205 -9.41 -2.96 1.01
CA GLY A 205 -10.28 -2.48 2.09
C GLY A 205 -11.02 -1.19 1.72
N ILE A 206 -10.38 -0.23 1.03
CA ILE A 206 -11.06 0.97 0.51
C ILE A 206 -12.21 0.59 -0.40
N VAL A 207 -11.96 -0.30 -1.37
CA VAL A 207 -12.96 -0.70 -2.37
C VAL A 207 -14.09 -1.51 -1.75
N CYS A 208 -13.79 -2.36 -0.76
CA CYS A 208 -14.79 -3.06 0.03
C CYS A 208 -15.68 -2.08 0.80
N LEU A 209 -15.11 -1.13 1.55
CA LEU A 209 -15.88 -0.12 2.28
C LEU A 209 -16.78 0.69 1.34
N LEU A 210 -16.26 1.14 0.20
CA LEU A 210 -17.04 1.85 -0.83
C LEU A 210 -18.23 1.03 -1.30
N THR A 211 -18.01 -0.24 -1.65
CA THR A 211 -19.08 -1.07 -2.18
C THR A 211 -20.09 -1.45 -1.09
N TYR A 212 -19.67 -1.63 0.16
CA TYR A 212 -20.61 -1.85 1.26
C TYR A 212 -21.52 -0.64 1.45
N LEU A 213 -20.99 0.58 1.33
CA LEU A 213 -21.80 1.80 1.37
C LEU A 213 -22.76 1.89 0.17
N GLU A 214 -22.33 1.49 -1.04
CA GLU A 214 -23.20 1.45 -2.22
C GLU A 214 -24.33 0.42 -2.09
N ILE A 215 -24.02 -0.78 -1.57
CA ILE A 215 -25.03 -1.82 -1.30
C ILE A 215 -26.04 -1.30 -0.29
N LEU A 216 -25.55 -0.70 0.81
CA LEU A 216 -26.40 -0.12 1.83
C LEU A 216 -27.26 1.02 1.27
N GLU A 217 -26.74 1.86 0.38
CA GLU A 217 -27.53 2.91 -0.28
C GLU A 217 -28.73 2.31 -1.03
N ARG A 218 -28.52 1.24 -1.79
CA ARG A 218 -29.60 0.54 -2.53
C ARG A 218 -30.62 -0.07 -1.58
N GLU A 219 -30.17 -0.66 -0.47
CA GLU A 219 -31.07 -1.21 0.55
C GLU A 219 -31.96 -0.13 1.16
N ILE A 220 -31.40 1.03 1.53
CA ILE A 220 -32.16 2.17 2.08
C ILE A 220 -33.24 2.67 1.11
N GLN A 221 -33.00 2.53 -0.20
CA GLN A 221 -33.98 2.87 -1.21
C GLN A 221 -35.10 1.82 -1.31
N ALA A 222 -34.77 0.53 -1.17
CA ALA A 222 -35.68 -0.59 -1.35
C ALA A 222 -36.55 -0.92 -0.12
N THR A 223 -36.05 -0.69 1.11
CA THR A 223 -36.78 -1.03 2.35
C THR A 223 -37.52 0.16 2.95
N SER A 224 -38.67 -0.10 3.58
CA SER A 224 -39.36 0.86 4.45
C SER A 224 -38.80 0.86 5.88
N ASP A 225 -38.25 -0.27 6.34
CA ASP A 225 -37.65 -0.39 7.67
C ASP A 225 -36.16 -0.03 7.63
N VAL A 226 -35.81 1.07 8.28
CA VAL A 226 -34.46 1.66 8.30
C VAL A 226 -33.59 1.03 9.40
N SER A 227 -34.17 0.32 10.37
CA SER A 227 -33.46 -0.22 11.53
C SER A 227 -32.32 -1.20 11.14
N PRO A 228 -32.54 -2.17 10.22
CA PRO A 228 -31.45 -3.03 9.73
C PRO A 228 -30.35 -2.24 9.03
N CYS A 229 -30.70 -1.22 8.24
CA CYS A 229 -29.74 -0.38 7.53
C CYS A 229 -28.85 0.42 8.50
N ILE A 230 -29.40 0.96 9.59
CA ILE A 230 -28.63 1.65 10.63
C ILE A 230 -27.65 0.67 11.30
N ARG A 231 -28.10 -0.55 11.61
CA ARG A 231 -27.23 -1.60 12.19
C ARG A 231 -26.09 -1.96 11.24
N THR A 232 -26.38 -2.14 9.95
CA THR A 232 -25.35 -2.40 8.93
C THR A 232 -24.36 -1.24 8.84
N TYR A 233 -24.82 0.01 8.78
CA TYR A 233 -23.93 1.18 8.75
C TYR A 233 -22.99 1.22 9.95
N ARG A 234 -23.48 0.94 11.16
CA ARG A 234 -22.65 0.87 12.38
C ARG A 234 -21.59 -0.22 12.32
N ARG A 235 -21.91 -1.38 11.75
CA ARG A 235 -20.91 -2.44 11.51
C ARG A 235 -19.82 -1.98 10.54
N ILE A 236 -20.18 -1.26 9.48
CA ILE A 236 -19.20 -0.65 8.55
C ILE A 236 -18.34 0.39 9.29
N GLN A 237 -18.90 1.19 10.21
CA GLN A 237 -18.12 2.13 11.04
C GLN A 237 -17.10 1.43 11.93
N ILE A 238 -17.47 0.31 12.55
CA ILE A 238 -16.53 -0.49 13.36
C ILE A 238 -15.39 -1.03 12.48
N LEU A 239 -15.72 -1.52 11.29
CA LEU A 239 -14.75 -2.03 10.33
C LEU A 239 -13.80 -0.93 9.83
N GLU A 240 -14.31 0.28 9.56
CA GLU A 240 -13.52 1.47 9.24
C GLU A 240 -12.57 1.85 10.38
N GLN A 241 -13.03 1.76 11.64
CA GLN A 241 -12.19 2.08 12.78
C GLN A 241 -11.03 1.10 12.93
N SER A 242 -11.29 -0.21 12.76
CA SER A 242 -10.24 -1.23 12.75
C SER A 242 -9.28 -1.03 11.56
N PHE A 243 -9.82 -0.70 10.40
CA PHE A 243 -9.05 -0.38 9.20
C PHE A 243 -8.10 0.82 9.42
N ASN A 244 -8.61 1.91 9.98
CA ASN A 244 -7.80 3.09 10.33
C ASN A 244 -6.76 2.77 11.40
N ALA A 245 -7.10 1.96 12.41
CA ALA A 245 -6.14 1.55 13.45
C ALA A 245 -4.94 0.79 12.86
N ALA A 246 -5.16 -0.03 11.83
CA ALA A 246 -4.09 -0.76 11.14
C ALA A 246 -3.18 0.14 10.29
N LEU A 247 -3.72 1.23 9.73
CA LEU A 247 -3.08 1.95 8.62
C LEU A 247 -2.58 3.35 8.99
N MET A 248 -3.30 4.08 9.85
CA MET A 248 -3.10 5.50 10.12
C MET A 248 -1.72 5.81 10.73
N GLY A 249 -1.18 4.90 11.53
CA GLY A 249 0.10 5.09 12.21
C GLY A 249 1.34 4.69 11.40
N ARG A 250 1.17 4.03 10.25
CA ARG A 250 2.30 3.42 9.53
C ARG A 250 2.16 3.51 8.02
N VAL A 251 1.15 2.83 7.47
CA VAL A 251 1.02 2.66 6.02
C VAL A 251 0.74 4.00 5.34
N VAL A 252 -0.23 4.75 5.86
CA VAL A 252 -0.65 6.01 5.25
C VAL A 252 0.47 7.07 5.32
N PRO A 253 1.11 7.34 6.48
CA PRO A 253 2.22 8.29 6.53
C PRO A 253 3.40 7.91 5.62
N ALA A 254 3.78 6.62 5.60
CA ALA A 254 4.86 6.15 4.74
C ALA A 254 4.53 6.38 3.25
N LEU A 255 3.29 6.09 2.84
CA LEU A 255 2.82 6.31 1.48
C LEU A 255 2.83 7.79 1.11
N MET A 256 2.29 8.66 1.97
CA MET A 256 2.21 10.11 1.76
C MET A 256 3.59 10.76 1.65
N LEU A 257 4.61 10.21 2.32
CA LEU A 257 5.98 10.71 2.25
C LEU A 257 6.74 10.15 1.05
N CYS A 258 6.77 8.82 0.92
CA CYS A 258 7.70 8.16 0.02
C CYS A 258 7.19 8.06 -1.41
N ALA A 259 5.88 7.83 -1.64
CA ALA A 259 5.37 7.70 -3.01
C ALA A 259 5.50 9.01 -3.80
N PRO A 260 5.17 10.20 -3.26
CA PRO A 260 5.47 11.47 -3.92
C PRO A 260 6.97 11.67 -4.18
N SER A 261 7.82 11.33 -3.21
CA SER A 261 9.28 11.46 -3.35
C SER A 261 9.83 10.58 -4.48
N ILE A 262 9.40 9.31 -4.55
CA ILE A 262 9.76 8.39 -5.64
C ILE A 262 9.24 8.92 -6.97
N GLN A 263 8.00 9.42 -7.03
CA GLN A 263 7.43 9.99 -8.24
C GLN A 263 8.24 11.19 -8.75
N ILE A 264 8.58 12.14 -7.87
CA ILE A 264 9.38 13.33 -8.20
C ILE A 264 10.74 12.92 -8.78
N ILE A 265 11.46 12.05 -8.06
CA ILE A 265 12.81 11.63 -8.47
C ILE A 265 12.74 10.81 -9.75
N GLY A 266 11.79 9.87 -9.85
CA GLY A 266 11.59 9.05 -11.05
C GLY A 266 11.33 9.90 -12.28
N MET A 267 10.42 10.89 -12.19
CA MET A 267 10.15 11.80 -13.31
C MET A 267 11.37 12.68 -13.65
N TYR A 268 12.07 13.21 -12.64
CA TYR A 268 13.28 14.01 -12.86
C TYR A 268 14.37 13.22 -13.58
N VAL A 269 14.64 11.98 -13.12
CA VAL A 269 15.62 11.07 -13.73
C VAL A 269 15.22 10.75 -15.18
N CYS A 270 13.94 10.49 -15.44
CA CYS A 270 13.44 10.21 -16.78
C CYS A 270 13.60 11.40 -17.75
N ILE A 271 13.51 12.63 -17.26
CA ILE A 271 13.57 13.84 -18.08
C ILE A 271 15.02 14.29 -18.32
N ASN A 272 15.82 14.41 -17.25
CA ASN A 272 17.16 15.00 -17.35
C ASN A 272 18.29 13.98 -17.52
N LEU A 273 18.14 12.76 -16.98
CA LEU A 273 19.24 11.80 -16.89
C LEU A 273 19.09 10.62 -17.86
N ARG A 274 18.19 10.73 -18.84
CA ARG A 274 17.91 9.63 -19.78
C ARG A 274 19.11 9.21 -20.64
N GLU A 275 20.02 10.14 -20.91
CA GLU A 275 21.21 9.92 -21.76
C GLU A 275 22.41 9.45 -20.92
N GLU A 276 22.42 9.74 -19.62
CA GLU A 276 23.49 9.34 -18.70
C GLU A 276 23.30 7.93 -18.15
N ILE A 277 22.05 7.45 -18.07
CA ILE A 277 21.72 6.15 -17.47
C ILE A 277 21.58 5.10 -18.56
N PRO A 278 22.48 4.10 -18.61
CA PRO A 278 22.41 3.05 -19.61
C PRO A 278 21.20 2.12 -19.39
N MET A 279 20.67 1.58 -20.49
CA MET A 279 19.71 0.47 -20.46
C MET A 279 20.43 -0.81 -19.99
N PRO A 280 19.78 -1.70 -19.22
CA PRO A 280 18.36 -1.71 -18.84
C PRO A 280 18.04 -0.88 -17.59
N GLY A 281 19.06 -0.33 -16.93
CA GLY A 281 18.93 0.41 -15.67
C GLY A 281 17.91 1.54 -15.70
N PHE A 282 17.84 2.25 -16.82
CA PHE A 282 16.88 3.33 -17.00
C PHE A 282 15.42 2.88 -16.84
N LEU A 283 15.05 1.65 -17.23
CA LEU A 283 13.64 1.19 -17.24
C LEU A 283 12.98 1.15 -15.87
N ILE A 284 13.76 1.06 -14.79
CA ILE A 284 13.21 1.04 -13.43
C ILE A 284 12.59 2.38 -13.04
N PHE A 285 13.12 3.51 -13.52
CA PHE A 285 12.67 4.85 -13.11
C PHE A 285 11.30 5.22 -13.69
N PRO A 286 11.01 5.02 -15.00
CA PRO A 286 9.66 5.17 -15.54
C PRO A 286 8.66 4.26 -14.84
N LEU A 287 9.04 3.01 -14.58
CA LEU A 287 8.17 2.04 -13.90
C LEU A 287 7.83 2.52 -12.48
N MET A 288 8.83 2.87 -11.67
CA MET A 288 8.65 3.39 -10.31
C MET A 288 7.85 4.69 -10.28
N GLY A 289 8.15 5.62 -11.21
CA GLY A 289 7.46 6.90 -11.32
C GLY A 289 5.98 6.73 -11.71
N LEU A 290 5.70 5.85 -12.67
CA LEU A 290 4.34 5.53 -13.10
C LEU A 290 3.56 4.81 -12.00
N ASP A 291 4.14 3.78 -11.37
CA ASP A 291 3.51 3.03 -10.28
C ASP A 291 3.15 3.96 -9.10
N CYS A 292 4.07 4.85 -8.71
CA CYS A 292 3.81 5.83 -7.65
C CYS A 292 2.78 6.88 -8.06
N GLY A 293 2.82 7.36 -9.31
CA GLY A 293 1.83 8.30 -9.85
C GLY A 293 0.42 7.71 -9.86
N VAL A 294 0.27 6.49 -10.40
CA VAL A 294 -1.01 5.77 -10.40
C VAL A 294 -1.47 5.51 -8.96
N CYS A 295 -0.59 5.06 -8.08
CA CYS A 295 -0.91 4.85 -6.67
C CYS A 295 -1.41 6.13 -5.99
N ASN A 296 -0.70 7.25 -6.14
CA ASN A 296 -1.07 8.54 -5.56
C ASN A 296 -2.42 9.04 -6.08
N VAL A 297 -2.67 8.95 -7.38
CA VAL A 297 -3.94 9.42 -7.96
C VAL A 297 -5.09 8.49 -7.60
N MET A 298 -4.96 7.20 -7.89
CA MET A 298 -6.05 6.23 -7.80
C MET A 298 -6.49 6.01 -6.36
N VAL A 299 -5.54 5.72 -5.47
CA VAL A 299 -5.84 5.27 -4.12
C VAL A 299 -6.37 6.41 -3.26
N ILE A 300 -5.74 7.57 -3.33
CA ILE A 300 -6.16 8.75 -2.55
C ILE A 300 -7.52 9.25 -3.05
N THR A 301 -7.77 9.18 -4.36
CA THR A 301 -9.08 9.51 -4.92
C THR A 301 -10.16 8.57 -4.37
N MET A 302 -9.92 7.25 -4.36
CA MET A 302 -10.88 6.30 -3.81
C MET A 302 -11.07 6.46 -2.29
N ALA A 303 -10.01 6.75 -1.54
CA ALA A 303 -10.10 7.06 -0.11
C ALA A 303 -11.02 8.27 0.14
N SER A 304 -10.93 9.31 -0.69
CA SER A 304 -11.80 10.49 -0.61
C SER A 304 -13.27 10.17 -0.91
N TRP A 305 -13.54 9.19 -1.77
CA TRP A 305 -14.90 8.79 -2.12
C TRP A 305 -15.62 8.15 -0.94
N ILE A 306 -14.92 7.44 -0.05
CA ILE A 306 -15.52 6.85 1.15
C ILE A 306 -16.23 7.92 1.96
N HIS A 307 -15.58 9.08 2.12
CA HIS A 307 -16.17 10.19 2.86
C HIS A 307 -17.45 10.72 2.20
N ASN A 308 -17.39 11.00 0.89
CA ASN A 308 -18.53 11.54 0.15
C ASN A 308 -19.71 10.57 0.09
N VAL A 309 -19.45 9.29 -0.19
CA VAL A 309 -20.49 8.26 -0.25
C VAL A 309 -21.09 8.03 1.14
N SER A 310 -20.28 8.04 2.21
CA SER A 310 -20.81 7.88 3.57
C SER A 310 -21.71 9.04 4.01
N ILE A 311 -21.38 10.29 3.65
CA ILE A 311 -22.27 11.45 3.88
C ILE A 311 -23.60 11.25 3.13
N LYS A 312 -23.54 10.82 1.87
CA LYS A 312 -24.74 10.55 1.06
C LYS A 312 -25.62 9.48 1.71
N VAL A 313 -25.03 8.36 2.12
CA VAL A 313 -25.73 7.27 2.83
C VAL A 313 -26.35 7.76 4.14
N LEU A 314 -25.59 8.52 4.95
CA LEU A 314 -26.09 9.06 6.21
C LEU A 314 -27.25 10.04 6.01
N SER A 315 -27.18 10.87 4.97
CA SER A 315 -28.27 11.78 4.59
C SER A 315 -29.54 11.01 4.15
N ALA A 316 -29.37 9.92 3.40
CA ALA A 316 -30.46 9.05 2.98
C ALA A 316 -31.10 8.34 4.18
N LEU A 317 -30.29 7.81 5.11
CA LEU A 317 -30.75 7.24 6.38
C LEU A 317 -31.54 8.26 7.20
N ASN A 318 -31.02 9.48 7.36
CA ASN A 318 -31.69 10.53 8.15
C ASN A 318 -33.03 10.92 7.52
N ARG A 319 -33.09 11.05 6.19
CA ARG A 319 -34.33 11.34 5.46
C ARG A 319 -35.36 10.23 5.66
N ARG A 320 -34.96 8.96 5.53
CA ARG A 320 -35.86 7.81 5.73
C ARG A 320 -36.31 7.65 7.18
N ALA A 321 -35.41 7.84 8.14
CA ALA A 321 -35.74 7.82 9.56
C ALA A 321 -36.78 8.91 9.92
N GLY A 322 -36.75 10.06 9.23
CA GLY A 322 -37.75 11.12 9.36
C GLY A 322 -39.15 10.75 8.87
N GLN A 323 -39.27 9.75 8.00
CA GLN A 323 -40.53 9.27 7.41
C GLN A 323 -41.18 8.12 8.22
N MET A 324 -40.50 7.59 9.24
CA MET A 324 -41.04 6.52 10.08
C MET A 324 -42.16 7.00 11.02
N GLN A 325 -42.94 6.05 11.56
CA GLN A 325 -44.01 6.32 12.54
C GLN A 325 -43.46 7.07 13.77
N LYS A 326 -44.32 7.86 14.45
CA LYS A 326 -43.91 8.78 15.53
C LYS A 326 -43.05 8.14 16.63
N ILE A 327 -43.35 6.88 17.02
CA ILE A 327 -42.64 6.17 18.10
C ILE A 327 -41.21 5.81 17.67
N ASP A 328 -41.03 5.13 16.53
CA ASP A 328 -39.72 4.67 16.06
C ASP A 328 -38.85 5.79 15.47
N ARG A 329 -39.49 6.87 15.02
CA ARG A 329 -38.82 8.05 14.45
C ARG A 329 -37.83 8.68 15.43
N GLY A 330 -38.21 8.80 16.71
CA GLY A 330 -37.36 9.43 17.72
C GLY A 330 -36.06 8.67 17.96
N ILE A 331 -36.17 7.34 18.11
CA ILE A 331 -35.03 6.46 18.37
C ILE A 331 -34.13 6.37 17.14
N SER A 332 -34.71 6.10 15.97
CA SER A 332 -33.94 5.95 14.72
C SER A 332 -33.18 7.23 14.35
N ARG A 333 -33.81 8.41 14.51
CA ARG A 333 -33.15 9.69 14.24
C ARG A 333 -31.99 9.95 15.20
N ARG A 334 -32.14 9.62 16.49
CA ARG A 334 -31.04 9.71 17.47
C ARG A 334 -29.90 8.77 17.10
N GLN A 335 -30.21 7.55 16.66
CA GLN A 335 -29.19 6.58 16.25
C GLN A 335 -28.42 6.99 14.99
N VAL A 336 -29.10 7.58 14.00
CA VAL A 336 -28.45 8.14 12.79
C VAL A 336 -27.63 9.38 13.16
N SER A 337 -28.16 10.25 14.02
CA SER A 337 -27.45 11.45 14.47
C SER A 337 -26.20 11.15 15.29
N SER A 338 -26.13 9.99 15.96
CA SER A 338 -24.93 9.56 16.68
C SER A 338 -23.88 8.92 15.76
N SER A 339 -24.24 8.65 14.50
CA SER A 339 -23.32 8.08 13.52
C SER A 339 -22.53 9.17 12.80
N TYR A 340 -21.24 8.95 12.60
CA TYR A 340 -20.35 9.83 11.84
C TYR A 340 -20.13 9.35 10.39
N ALA A 341 -19.75 10.27 9.51
CA ALA A 341 -19.29 9.97 8.15
C ALA A 341 -17.91 9.30 8.19
N LEU A 342 -17.73 8.21 7.45
CA LEU A 342 -16.49 7.43 7.40
C LEU A 342 -15.36 8.27 6.77
N LYS A 343 -14.13 8.08 7.24
CA LYS A 343 -12.94 8.84 6.82
C LYS A 343 -11.71 7.95 6.88
N VAL A 344 -10.94 7.90 5.79
CA VAL A 344 -9.59 7.31 5.83
C VAL A 344 -8.65 8.32 6.49
N LYS A 345 -8.16 8.00 7.68
CA LYS A 345 -7.38 8.92 8.52
C LYS A 345 -5.88 8.85 8.24
N PHE A 346 -5.22 9.99 8.36
CA PHE A 346 -3.77 10.12 8.44
C PHE A 346 -3.41 11.03 9.61
N GLY A 347 -2.82 10.47 10.67
CA GLY A 347 -2.64 11.20 11.93
C GLY A 347 -3.97 11.77 12.46
N SER A 348 -4.03 13.08 12.70
CA SER A 348 -5.25 13.80 13.10
C SER A 348 -6.14 14.23 11.94
N ASN A 349 -5.68 14.09 10.69
CA ASN A 349 -6.38 14.53 9.47
C ASN A 349 -6.98 13.34 8.71
N PHE A 350 -7.64 13.62 7.58
CA PHE A 350 -8.21 12.61 6.69
C PHE A 350 -7.99 12.98 5.23
N MET A 351 -8.00 11.97 4.35
CA MET A 351 -7.88 12.19 2.91
C MET A 351 -9.19 12.75 2.35
N ASP A 352 -9.14 13.98 1.87
CA ASP A 352 -10.27 14.65 1.23
C ASP A 352 -10.18 14.57 -0.31
N ARG A 353 -11.17 15.17 -1.00
CA ARG A 353 -11.21 15.17 -2.47
C ARG A 353 -10.09 16.01 -3.10
N GLY A 354 -9.54 16.98 -2.38
CA GLY A 354 -8.44 17.84 -2.84
C GLY A 354 -7.07 17.20 -2.71
N THR A 355 -6.90 16.26 -1.77
CA THR A 355 -5.62 15.64 -1.43
C THR A 355 -4.87 15.05 -2.65
N PRO A 356 -5.50 14.28 -3.56
CA PRO A 356 -4.80 13.75 -4.74
C PRO A 356 -4.27 14.87 -5.66
N LEU A 357 -5.07 15.93 -5.86
CA LEU A 357 -4.69 17.06 -6.72
C LEU A 357 -3.54 17.87 -6.09
N VAL A 358 -3.59 18.10 -4.78
CA VAL A 358 -2.51 18.78 -4.05
C VAL A 358 -1.21 17.99 -4.14
N ILE A 359 -1.26 16.67 -3.96
CA ILE A 359 -0.08 15.80 -4.04
C ILE A 359 0.50 15.78 -5.45
N GLN A 360 -0.35 15.65 -6.49
CA GLN A 360 0.13 15.67 -7.87
C GLN A 360 0.71 17.03 -8.27
N ASN A 361 0.05 18.13 -7.87
CA ASN A 361 0.57 19.47 -8.10
C ASN A 361 1.93 19.67 -7.41
N PHE A 362 2.07 19.18 -6.17
CA PHE A 362 3.34 19.17 -5.46
C PHE A 362 4.41 18.38 -6.22
N CYS A 363 4.09 17.14 -6.67
CA CYS A 363 5.05 16.32 -7.41
C CYS A 363 5.52 16.99 -8.70
N LEU A 364 4.60 17.54 -9.49
CA LEU A 364 4.92 18.24 -10.74
C LEU A 364 5.74 19.51 -10.48
N THR A 365 5.34 20.32 -9.50
CA THR A 365 6.04 21.57 -9.14
C THR A 365 7.47 21.27 -8.67
N GLN A 366 7.66 20.28 -7.80
CA GLN A 366 9.00 19.92 -7.31
C GLN A 366 9.87 19.36 -8.44
N THR A 367 9.30 18.55 -9.34
CA THR A 367 10.03 18.03 -10.51
C THR A 367 10.49 19.16 -11.42
N MET A 368 9.62 20.13 -11.71
CA MET A 368 9.96 21.32 -12.50
C MET A 368 11.04 22.18 -11.83
N SER A 369 10.94 22.38 -10.51
CA SER A 369 11.98 23.09 -9.75
C SER A 369 13.34 22.41 -9.85
N LEU A 370 13.40 21.09 -9.72
CA LEU A 370 14.65 20.32 -9.89
C LEU A 370 15.21 20.44 -11.31
N ILE A 371 14.35 20.39 -12.33
CA ILE A 371 14.76 20.61 -13.74
C ILE A 371 15.37 22.01 -13.92
N LEU A 372 14.75 23.05 -13.35
CA LEU A 372 15.21 24.43 -13.48
C LEU A 372 16.52 24.71 -12.74
N ILE A 373 16.73 24.08 -11.57
CA ILE A 373 17.98 24.22 -10.81
C ILE A 373 19.16 23.61 -11.58
N GLN A 374 18.97 22.46 -12.23
CA GLN A 374 20.04 21.78 -12.98
C GLN A 374 20.55 22.58 -14.21
N ARG A 375 19.73 23.49 -14.75
CA ARG A 375 20.09 24.32 -15.91
C ARG A 375 20.83 25.61 -15.54
N ARG A 376 20.85 25.99 -14.27
CA ARG A 376 21.63 27.12 -13.77
C ARG A 376 23.02 26.64 -13.41
#